data_AF-A0A4J1VQJ7-F1
#
_entry.id   AF-A0A4J1VQJ7-F1
#
_cell.length_a   1.000
_cell.length_b   1.000
_cell.length_c   1.000
_cell.angle_alpha   90.00
_cell.angle_beta   90.00
_cell.angle_gamma   90.00
#
_symmetry.space_group_name_H-M   'P 1'
#
loop_
_entity.id
_entity.type
_entity.pdbx_description
1 polymer ?
#
loop_
_entity_poly.entity_id
_entity_poly.type
_entity_poly.pdbx_seq_one_letter_code
_entity_poly.pdbx_strand_id
1 'polypeptide(L)'
;MVPKTATSTETKTITRIIHYVDKVTNQNVKEDVVQPVTLSRTKTENKVTGVVTYGEWTTGNWDEVISGKIDKYKDPDIPTVESQEVTSDSSDKEITVRYDRLSTPDKPTPEPGTPKTETPVNPDPEVPTYETGKREELPNTGTEANATLASAGIMTLLAGLD
;
A
#
# COMPACT_ATOMS: atom_id res chain seq x y z
N MET A 1 -14.77 15.15 -58.74
CA MET A 1 -14.07 15.46 -57.48
C MET A 1 -13.55 14.14 -56.92
N VAL A 2 -12.24 13.95 -56.78
CA VAL A 2 -11.72 12.76 -56.08
C VAL A 2 -11.90 13.01 -54.59
N PRO A 3 -12.53 12.12 -53.81
CA PRO A 3 -12.62 12.30 -52.37
C PRO A 3 -11.19 12.39 -51.79
N LYS A 4 -10.89 13.52 -51.15
CA LYS A 4 -9.63 13.71 -50.43
C LYS A 4 -9.84 13.22 -49.00
N THR A 5 -9.31 12.06 -48.67
CA THR A 5 -9.32 11.52 -47.30
C THR A 5 -7.95 11.72 -46.65
N ALA A 6 -7.93 11.85 -45.33
CA ALA A 6 -6.73 11.75 -44.52
C ALA A 6 -6.91 10.64 -43.48
N THR A 7 -5.86 9.86 -43.27
CA THR A 7 -5.86 8.75 -42.31
C THR A 7 -4.81 9.01 -41.23
N SER A 8 -5.20 8.81 -39.99
CA SER A 8 -4.32 8.87 -38.82
C SER A 8 -4.65 7.72 -37.86
N THR A 9 -3.78 7.50 -36.87
CA THR A 9 -4.00 6.51 -35.82
C THR A 9 -4.34 7.23 -34.52
N GLU A 10 -5.37 6.75 -33.83
CA GLU A 10 -5.68 7.11 -32.45
C GLU A 10 -5.20 5.98 -31.54
N THR A 11 -4.55 6.33 -30.42
CA THR A 11 -4.00 5.35 -29.48
C THR A 11 -4.45 5.66 -28.06
N LYS A 12 -4.55 4.62 -27.24
CA LYS A 12 -4.69 4.75 -25.79
C LYS A 12 -3.93 3.64 -25.08
N THR A 13 -3.45 3.93 -23.88
CA THR A 13 -2.72 2.97 -23.05
C THR A 13 -3.52 2.67 -21.80
N ILE A 14 -3.65 1.39 -21.48
CA ILE A 14 -4.35 0.87 -20.30
C ILE A 14 -3.32 0.06 -19.52
N THR A 15 -3.16 0.37 -18.23
CA THR A 15 -2.05 -0.12 -17.42
C THR A 15 -2.54 -0.95 -16.25
N ARG A 16 -1.88 -2.08 -16.00
CA ARG A 16 -2.02 -2.83 -14.75
C ARG A 16 -0.75 -2.67 -13.92
N ILE A 17 -0.90 -2.31 -12.65
CA ILE A 17 0.19 -2.22 -11.69
C ILE A 17 -0.04 -3.28 -10.61
N ILE A 18 0.99 -4.09 -10.32
CA ILE A 18 0.97 -5.08 -9.27
C ILE A 18 1.96 -4.64 -8.19
N HIS A 19 1.42 -4.28 -7.03
CA HIS A 19 2.18 -3.93 -5.84
C HIS A 19 2.46 -5.16 -4.99
N TYR A 20 3.64 -5.22 -4.39
CA TYR A 20 4.03 -6.28 -3.46
C TYR A 20 4.36 -5.67 -2.11
N VAL A 21 3.52 -5.88 -1.11
CA VAL A 21 3.63 -5.20 0.18
C VAL A 21 3.66 -6.17 1.35
N ASP A 22 4.27 -5.73 2.45
CA ASP A 22 4.12 -6.33 3.75
C ASP A 22 2.64 -6.23 4.20
N LYS A 23 2.06 -7.35 4.62
CA LYS A 23 0.64 -7.44 4.99
C LYS A 23 0.25 -6.52 6.17
N VAL A 24 1.19 -6.24 7.07
CA VAL A 24 0.96 -5.48 8.30
C VAL A 24 1.37 -4.02 8.11
N THR A 25 2.56 -3.75 7.59
CA THR A 25 3.07 -2.38 7.47
C THR A 25 2.70 -1.69 6.17
N ASN A 26 2.19 -2.44 5.18
CA ASN A 26 1.88 -1.97 3.83
C ASN A 26 3.08 -1.35 3.08
N GLN A 27 4.29 -1.66 3.54
CA GLN A 27 5.53 -1.22 2.90
C GLN A 27 5.86 -2.14 1.73
N ASN A 28 6.36 -1.59 0.61
CA ASN A 28 6.81 -2.40 -0.52
C ASN A 28 7.95 -3.35 -0.11
N VAL A 29 7.79 -4.63 -0.44
CA VAL A 29 8.76 -5.70 -0.18
C VAL A 29 9.43 -6.22 -1.44
N LYS A 30 8.88 -5.88 -2.61
CA LYS A 30 9.46 -6.05 -3.95
C LYS A 30 9.08 -4.85 -4.81
N GLU A 31 9.80 -4.66 -5.91
CA GLU A 31 9.44 -3.68 -6.94
C GLU A 31 8.09 -4.02 -7.57
N ASP A 32 7.35 -2.98 -7.95
CA ASP A 32 6.07 -3.11 -8.62
C ASP A 32 6.26 -3.65 -10.04
N VAL A 33 5.30 -4.46 -10.50
CA VAL A 33 5.23 -4.88 -11.90
C VAL A 33 4.23 -4.00 -12.62
N VAL A 34 4.70 -3.27 -13.64
CA VAL A 34 3.89 -2.38 -14.47
C VAL A 34 3.71 -3.00 -15.86
N GLN A 35 2.46 -3.23 -16.25
CA GLN A 35 2.10 -3.84 -17.54
C GLN A 35 1.24 -2.85 -18.37
N PRO A 36 1.87 -2.02 -19.22
CA PRO A 36 1.14 -1.15 -20.13
C PRO A 36 0.70 -1.92 -21.39
N VAL A 37 -0.55 -1.72 -21.80
CA VAL A 37 -1.07 -2.22 -23.08
C VAL A 37 -1.58 -1.03 -23.90
N THR A 38 -0.98 -0.80 -25.06
CA THR A 38 -1.40 0.27 -25.99
C THR A 38 -2.33 -0.31 -27.05
N LEU A 39 -3.56 0.18 -27.07
CA LEU A 39 -4.54 -0.10 -28.11
C LEU A 39 -4.51 1.01 -29.15
N SER A 40 -4.85 0.67 -30.38
CA SER A 40 -4.93 1.63 -31.49
C SER A 40 -6.17 1.42 -32.34
N ARG A 41 -6.65 2.48 -32.97
CA ARG A 41 -7.66 2.41 -34.03
C ARG A 41 -7.35 3.38 -35.15
N THR A 42 -7.86 3.08 -36.34
CA THR A 42 -7.75 4.00 -37.48
C THR A 42 -8.79 5.12 -37.35
N LYS A 43 -8.38 6.35 -37.66
CA LYS A 43 -9.25 7.52 -37.80
C LYS A 43 -9.14 8.02 -39.24
N THR A 44 -10.27 8.07 -39.94
CA THR A 44 -10.33 8.57 -41.32
C THR A 44 -11.21 9.82 -41.38
N GLU A 45 -10.68 10.89 -41.96
CA GLU A 45 -11.40 12.16 -42.14
C GLU A 45 -11.59 12.46 -43.63
N ASN A 46 -12.83 12.69 -44.03
CA ASN A 46 -13.13 13.22 -45.35
C ASN A 46 -12.84 14.73 -45.35
N LYS A 47 -11.82 15.17 -46.08
CA LYS A 47 -11.38 16.59 -46.11
C LYS A 47 -12.34 17.51 -46.86
N VAL A 48 -13.34 16.96 -47.54
CA VAL A 48 -14.39 17.73 -48.22
C VAL A 48 -15.54 18.01 -47.26
N THR A 49 -15.99 17.00 -46.51
CA THR A 49 -17.18 17.10 -45.66
C THR A 49 -16.87 17.29 -44.18
N GLY A 50 -15.63 17.06 -43.75
CA GLY A 50 -15.22 17.04 -42.34
C GLY A 50 -15.70 15.80 -41.56
N VAL A 51 -16.42 14.88 -42.20
CA VAL A 51 -16.91 13.66 -41.52
C VAL A 51 -15.74 12.78 -41.13
N VAL A 52 -15.72 12.38 -39.85
CA VAL A 52 -14.74 11.45 -39.28
C VAL A 52 -15.38 10.09 -39.07
N THR A 53 -14.70 9.04 -39.50
CA THR A 53 -15.04 7.66 -39.17
C THR A 53 -13.90 7.02 -38.40
N TYR A 54 -14.25 6.15 -37.48
CA TYR A 54 -13.31 5.38 -36.67
C TYR A 54 -13.42 3.91 -37.04
N GLY A 55 -12.27 3.24 -37.16
CA GLY A 55 -12.21 1.79 -37.20
C GLY A 55 -12.33 1.19 -35.81
N GLU A 56 -12.31 -0.14 -35.78
CA GLU A 56 -12.27 -0.91 -34.53
C GLU A 56 -10.95 -0.70 -33.79
N TRP A 57 -11.03 -0.78 -32.46
CA TRP A 57 -9.84 -0.82 -31.61
C TRP A 57 -9.15 -2.18 -31.71
N THR A 58 -7.83 -2.19 -31.69
CA THR A 58 -7.07 -3.40 -31.36
C THR A 58 -7.35 -3.82 -29.92
N THR A 59 -7.16 -5.10 -29.62
CA THR A 59 -7.12 -5.63 -28.25
C THR A 59 -5.68 -5.95 -27.84
N GLY A 60 -5.46 -6.22 -26.57
CA GLY A 60 -4.18 -6.69 -26.03
C GLY A 60 -4.40 -7.57 -24.81
N ASN A 61 -3.33 -7.86 -24.07
CA ASN A 61 -3.38 -8.73 -22.91
C ASN A 61 -2.39 -8.25 -21.85
N TRP A 62 -2.78 -8.31 -20.58
CA TRP A 62 -1.81 -8.35 -19.50
C TRP A 62 -1.45 -9.79 -19.22
N ASP A 63 -0.17 -10.12 -19.31
CA ASP A 63 0.31 -11.48 -19.09
C ASP A 63 0.23 -11.88 -17.62
N GLU A 64 0.14 -13.19 -17.36
CA GLU A 64 0.22 -13.77 -16.02
C GLU A 64 1.53 -13.34 -15.32
N VAL A 65 1.43 -13.06 -14.01
CA VAL A 65 2.58 -12.72 -13.17
C VAL A 65 2.60 -13.60 -11.92
N ILE A 66 3.61 -14.44 -11.80
CA ILE A 66 3.82 -15.31 -10.63
C ILE A 66 4.43 -14.49 -9.48
N SER A 67 3.78 -14.52 -8.31
CA SER A 67 4.27 -13.93 -7.08
C SER A 67 5.28 -14.86 -6.40
N GLY A 68 6.56 -14.69 -6.75
CA GLY A 68 7.65 -15.47 -6.15
C GLY A 68 7.79 -15.29 -4.63
N LYS A 69 8.37 -16.29 -3.96
CA LYS A 69 8.69 -16.25 -2.52
C LYS A 69 9.67 -15.12 -2.19
N ILE A 70 9.57 -14.59 -0.97
CA ILE A 70 10.49 -13.60 -0.41
C ILE A 70 11.04 -14.16 0.90
N ASP A 71 12.36 -14.05 1.12
CA ASP A 71 12.97 -14.45 2.39
C ASP A 71 12.31 -13.72 3.57
N LYS A 72 12.17 -14.42 4.71
CA LYS A 72 11.48 -13.95 5.94
C LYS A 72 9.98 -13.71 5.81
N TYR A 73 9.37 -14.02 4.68
CA TYR A 73 7.92 -13.99 4.49
C TYR A 73 7.36 -15.39 4.22
N LYS A 74 6.09 -15.57 4.58
CA LYS A 74 5.26 -16.68 4.13
C LYS A 74 4.94 -16.53 2.65
N ASP A 75 4.24 -17.52 2.12
CA ASP A 75 3.66 -17.47 0.79
C ASP A 75 2.75 -16.23 0.62
N PRO A 76 2.76 -15.60 -0.56
CA PRO A 76 1.87 -14.48 -0.83
C PRO A 76 0.40 -14.91 -0.76
N ASP A 77 -0.48 -13.96 -0.43
CA ASP A 77 -1.93 -14.18 -0.49
C ASP A 77 -2.44 -14.46 -1.91
N ILE A 78 -1.78 -13.88 -2.92
CA ILE A 78 -2.03 -14.09 -4.34
C ILE A 78 -0.77 -14.72 -4.96
N PRO A 79 -0.71 -16.06 -5.12
CA PRO A 79 0.46 -16.75 -5.67
C PRO A 79 0.70 -16.43 -7.15
N THR A 80 -0.38 -16.12 -7.87
CA THR A 80 -0.36 -15.79 -9.30
C THR A 80 -1.40 -14.71 -9.57
N VAL A 81 -0.99 -13.64 -10.24
CA VAL A 81 -1.90 -12.68 -10.85
C VAL A 81 -2.17 -13.16 -12.28
N GLU A 82 -3.38 -13.65 -12.52
CA GLU A 82 -3.78 -14.24 -13.80
C GLU A 82 -3.66 -13.26 -14.98
N SER A 83 -3.49 -13.81 -16.18
CA SER A 83 -3.57 -13.02 -17.41
C SER A 83 -4.97 -12.46 -17.61
N GLN A 84 -5.08 -11.33 -18.30
CA GLN A 84 -6.39 -10.74 -18.60
C GLN A 84 -6.37 -9.96 -19.92
N GLU A 85 -7.36 -10.25 -20.77
CA GLU A 85 -7.60 -9.49 -21.99
C GLU A 85 -7.87 -8.01 -21.67
N VAL A 86 -7.33 -7.15 -22.53
CA VAL A 86 -7.48 -5.70 -22.49
C VAL A 86 -8.17 -5.25 -23.76
N THR A 87 -9.36 -4.71 -23.60
CA THR A 87 -10.19 -4.15 -24.68
C THR A 87 -10.31 -2.64 -24.55
N SER A 88 -10.97 -2.01 -25.52
CA SER A 88 -11.25 -0.58 -25.42
C SER A 88 -12.13 -0.19 -24.23
N ASP A 89 -12.85 -1.11 -23.61
CA ASP A 89 -13.72 -0.81 -22.48
C ASP A 89 -13.04 -1.10 -21.12
N SER A 90 -11.80 -1.60 -21.16
CA SER A 90 -11.00 -1.84 -19.96
C SER A 90 -10.52 -0.53 -19.34
N SER A 91 -10.47 -0.48 -18.01
CA SER A 91 -9.83 0.58 -17.23
C SER A 91 -8.47 0.13 -16.71
N ASP A 92 -7.65 1.07 -16.26
CA ASP A 92 -6.45 0.78 -15.48
C ASP A 92 -6.79 -0.07 -14.25
N LYS A 93 -5.82 -0.87 -13.78
CA LYS A 93 -5.97 -1.75 -12.62
C LYS A 93 -4.78 -1.67 -11.68
N GLU A 94 -5.07 -1.71 -10.39
CA GLU A 94 -4.08 -1.92 -9.35
C GLU A 94 -4.39 -3.21 -8.59
N ILE A 95 -3.37 -4.03 -8.37
CA ILE A 95 -3.46 -5.28 -7.62
C ILE A 95 -2.40 -5.22 -6.52
N THR A 96 -2.79 -5.54 -5.29
CA THR A 96 -1.85 -5.61 -4.17
C THR A 96 -1.71 -7.04 -3.70
N VAL A 97 -0.52 -7.61 -3.90
CA VAL A 97 -0.11 -8.90 -3.35
C VAL A 97 0.53 -8.65 -1.99
N ARG A 98 0.04 -9.34 -0.95
CA ARG A 98 0.50 -9.17 0.43
C ARG A 98 1.29 -10.36 0.91
N TYR A 99 2.41 -10.07 1.57
CA TYR A 99 3.27 -11.05 2.21
C TYR A 99 3.18 -10.90 3.73
N ASP A 100 2.83 -11.98 4.42
CA ASP A 100 2.86 -12.04 5.87
C ASP A 100 4.24 -12.51 6.35
N ARG A 101 4.77 -11.93 7.43
CA ARG A 101 6.11 -12.28 7.92
C ARG A 101 6.11 -13.71 8.46
N LEU A 102 7.23 -14.41 8.30
CA LEU A 102 7.47 -15.62 9.08
C LEU A 102 7.49 -15.21 10.55
N SER A 103 6.75 -15.94 11.40
CA SER A 103 6.89 -15.77 12.84
C SER A 103 8.34 -16.01 13.20
N THR A 104 9.03 -15.01 13.73
CA THR A 104 10.31 -15.26 14.40
C THR A 104 10.03 -16.23 15.54
N PRO A 105 10.85 -17.26 15.77
CA PRO A 105 10.81 -17.97 17.04
C PRO A 105 10.92 -16.91 18.13
N ASP A 106 9.97 -16.90 19.06
CA ASP A 106 9.99 -15.96 20.17
C ASP A 106 11.41 -15.93 20.77
N LYS A 107 11.92 -14.72 21.00
CA LYS A 107 12.94 -14.46 22.01
C LYS A 107 12.61 -15.34 23.23
N PRO A 108 13.57 -16.05 23.86
CA PRO A 108 13.25 -17.00 24.91
C PRO A 108 12.35 -16.34 25.95
N THR A 109 11.13 -16.87 26.08
CA THR A 109 10.21 -16.56 27.16
C THR A 109 10.99 -16.75 28.46
N PRO A 110 11.09 -15.75 29.36
CA PRO A 110 11.62 -16.02 30.69
C PRO A 110 10.76 -17.11 31.31
N GLU A 111 11.37 -18.24 31.67
CA GLU A 111 10.67 -19.34 32.31
C GLU A 111 9.83 -18.81 33.49
N PRO A 112 8.56 -19.20 33.62
CA PRO A 112 7.80 -18.95 34.84
C PRO A 112 8.57 -19.57 36.01
N GLY A 113 9.09 -18.72 36.90
CA GLY A 113 9.87 -19.17 38.05
C GLY A 113 9.10 -20.23 38.84
N THR A 114 9.67 -21.41 38.96
CA THR A 114 9.21 -22.45 39.89
C THR A 114 9.11 -21.87 41.30
N PRO A 115 7.99 -22.05 42.03
CA PRO A 115 7.88 -21.59 43.40
C PRO A 115 8.85 -22.37 44.30
N LYS A 116 9.78 -21.68 44.97
CA LYS A 116 10.46 -22.25 46.14
C LYS A 116 9.46 -22.28 47.30
N THR A 117 9.13 -23.47 47.76
CA THR A 117 8.45 -23.71 49.04
C THR A 117 9.36 -23.28 50.18
N GLU A 118 8.98 -22.25 50.92
CA GLU A 118 9.56 -21.93 52.24
C GLU A 118 8.45 -22.03 53.30
N THR A 119 8.69 -22.88 54.30
CA THR A 119 7.82 -23.15 55.46
C THR A 119 7.96 -22.01 56.49
N PRO A 120 6.90 -21.65 57.27
CA PRO A 120 6.72 -20.31 57.82
C PRO A 120 7.33 -20.13 59.21
N VAL A 121 7.77 -18.92 59.54
CA VAL A 121 7.96 -18.49 60.93
C VAL A 121 7.55 -17.02 61.09
N ASN A 122 6.43 -16.80 61.77
CA ASN A 122 6.07 -15.52 62.37
C ASN A 122 6.74 -15.42 63.75
N PRO A 123 7.16 -14.23 64.21
CA PRO A 123 6.26 -13.51 65.11
C PRO A 123 6.24 -11.98 64.89
N ASP A 124 5.04 -11.42 65.04
CA ASP A 124 4.75 -10.00 65.28
C ASP A 124 5.06 -9.65 66.75
N PRO A 125 5.45 -8.39 67.07
CA PRO A 125 4.43 -7.48 67.62
C PRO A 125 4.59 -5.98 67.26
N GLU A 126 3.46 -5.40 66.87
CA GLU A 126 2.84 -4.10 67.24
C GLU A 126 3.43 -2.72 66.82
N VAL A 127 2.50 -1.95 66.23
CA VAL A 127 2.36 -0.59 65.63
C VAL A 127 2.85 0.62 66.49
N PRO A 128 3.02 1.85 65.91
CA PRO A 128 1.88 2.78 65.81
C PRO A 128 1.78 3.61 64.51
N THR A 129 0.54 3.93 64.17
CA THR A 129 0.00 4.76 63.08
C THR A 129 0.37 6.25 63.16
N TYR A 130 0.53 6.90 62.00
CA TYR A 130 0.19 8.32 61.83
C TYR A 130 -0.52 8.54 60.49
N GLU A 131 -1.71 9.15 60.59
CA GLU A 131 -2.48 9.71 59.49
C GLU A 131 -1.99 11.13 59.14
N THR A 132 -2.48 11.64 58.00
CA THR A 132 -2.86 13.05 57.74
C THR A 132 -2.08 13.73 56.60
N GLY A 133 -2.80 14.06 55.53
CA GLY A 133 -2.33 14.94 54.46
C GLY A 133 -3.26 14.98 53.24
N LYS A 134 -4.43 15.63 53.40
CA LYS A 134 -5.49 15.80 52.39
C LYS A 134 -5.25 17.08 51.55
N ARG A 135 -5.17 16.88 50.22
CA ARG A 135 -5.76 17.60 49.05
C ARG A 135 -5.62 19.13 48.81
N GLU A 136 -5.56 19.46 47.50
CA GLU A 136 -6.02 20.66 46.74
C GLU A 136 -4.90 21.52 46.09
N GLU A 137 -4.93 21.99 44.83
CA GLU A 137 -5.75 21.77 43.63
C GLU A 137 -5.08 22.38 42.36
N LEU A 138 -5.73 22.21 41.19
CA LEU A 138 -5.33 22.32 39.76
C LEU A 138 -5.11 23.75 39.16
N PRO A 139 -4.79 23.89 37.85
CA PRO A 139 -5.87 24.09 36.84
C PRO A 139 -5.76 23.15 35.61
N ASN A 140 -6.85 22.55 35.09
CA ASN A 140 -7.89 23.07 34.16
C ASN A 140 -7.31 23.53 32.79
N THR A 141 -7.80 23.20 31.58
CA THR A 141 -8.95 22.41 31.05
C THR A 141 -8.86 22.38 29.51
N GLY A 142 -9.38 21.35 28.84
CA GLY A 142 -9.95 21.51 27.48
C GLY A 142 -9.92 20.30 26.53
N THR A 143 -11.02 19.54 26.48
CA THR A 143 -11.61 18.88 25.30
C THR A 143 -11.69 19.92 24.14
N GLU A 144 -11.65 19.67 22.83
CA GLU A 144 -12.32 18.68 21.97
C GLU A 144 -11.63 18.55 20.58
N ALA A 145 -12.12 17.61 19.78
CA ALA A 145 -11.80 17.43 18.36
C ALA A 145 -12.02 18.69 17.50
N ASN A 146 -11.18 18.91 16.48
CA ASN A 146 -11.54 18.89 15.05
C ASN A 146 -10.44 19.48 14.14
N ALA A 147 -9.96 18.63 13.23
CA ALA A 147 -9.52 18.91 11.85
C ALA A 147 -8.29 19.81 11.54
N THR A 148 -7.45 19.28 10.64
CA THR A 148 -6.82 19.99 9.49
C THR A 148 -5.33 20.39 9.57
N LEU A 149 -4.56 19.70 8.72
CA LEU A 149 -3.36 20.07 7.92
C LEU A 149 -1.95 20.34 8.52
N ALA A 150 -1.01 19.82 7.71
CA ALA A 150 0.35 20.28 7.41
C ALA A 150 1.50 19.72 8.25
N SER A 151 2.03 18.59 7.77
CA SER A 151 3.39 18.12 8.01
C SER A 151 4.40 19.11 7.41
N ALA A 152 5.12 19.84 8.27
CA ALA A 152 6.34 20.55 7.88
C ALA A 152 7.49 19.55 7.73
N GLY A 153 7.81 19.22 6.49
CA GLY A 153 9.01 18.47 6.10
C GLY A 153 10.22 19.40 5.92
N ILE A 154 11.37 18.91 6.37
CA ILE A 154 12.70 19.52 6.34
C ILE A 154 13.15 19.79 4.89
N MET A 155 13.69 21.00 4.61
CA MET A 155 14.34 21.32 3.34
C MET A 155 15.85 21.47 3.55
N THR A 156 16.64 20.67 2.83
CA THR A 156 18.12 20.69 2.89
C THR A 156 18.71 21.01 1.51
N LEU A 157 19.32 22.21 1.43
CA LEU A 157 20.55 22.70 0.76
C LEU A 157 20.93 22.40 -0.72
N LEU A 158 21.09 23.53 -1.45
CA LEU A 158 22.20 23.99 -2.33
C LEU A 158 22.72 23.15 -3.52
N ALA A 159 22.67 23.77 -4.71
CA ALA A 159 23.85 24.14 -5.51
C ALA A 159 23.45 25.11 -6.64
N GLY A 160 24.25 26.18 -6.83
CA GLY A 160 24.09 27.13 -7.93
C GLY A 160 24.83 26.68 -9.19
N LEU A 161 24.57 27.39 -10.29
CA LEU A 161 25.51 27.56 -11.39
C LEU A 161 25.18 28.87 -12.12
N ASP A 162 26.24 29.62 -12.42
CA ASP A 162 26.28 30.96 -13.04
C ASP A 162 25.51 31.12 -14.37
#